data_AF-A0A1Y1KI39-F1
#
_entry.id   AF-A0A1Y1KI39-F1
#
_cell.length_a   1.000
_cell.length_b   1.000
_cell.length_c   1.000
_cell.angle_alpha   90.00
_cell.angle_beta   90.00
_cell.angle_gamma   90.00
#
_symmetry.space_group_name_H-M   'P 1'
#
loop_
_entity.id
_entity.type
_entity.pdbx_description
1 polymer ?
#
loop_
_entity_poly.entity_id
_entity_poly.type
_entity_poly.pdbx_seq_one_letter_code
_entity_poly.pdbx_strand_id
1 'polypeptide(L)'
;GKLRGTVEGKILCFVGPPGVGKTSIGKSIARALNREYYRFSVGGLTDVAEIKGHRRTYVGALPGRIIQALKKCQTENPLILIDEVDKIGRGYQGDPSSALLELLDPEQNSSFLDHYMDVPVDLSKVLFVCTANMTDTIPRPLLDRMELITLSGYVADEKKAIANTYLAPAAKDAAGLKDANVNLTDEAVEELIKSYCRESGVRNLKKQIEKVYRKSALKIVQELGEDVLPEEEALTDEGKAALEESRKKKTEEEATAN
;
A
#
# COMPACT_ATOMS: atom_id res chain seq x y z
N GLY A 1 15.06 -17.93 -17.15
CA GLY A 1 15.28 -16.49 -17.33
C GLY A 1 16.20 -16.19 -18.50
N LYS A 2 17.53 -16.20 -18.32
CA LYS A 2 18.51 -15.82 -19.36
C LYS A 2 18.57 -16.73 -20.61
N LEU A 3 18.02 -17.95 -20.55
CA LEU A 3 18.10 -18.92 -21.65
C LEU A 3 16.89 -18.93 -22.61
N ARG A 4 15.78 -18.26 -22.25
CA ARG A 4 14.55 -18.29 -23.07
C ARG A 4 14.09 -16.92 -23.59
N GLY A 5 14.70 -15.81 -23.14
CA GLY A 5 14.35 -14.45 -23.59
C GLY A 5 12.98 -13.95 -23.13
N THR A 6 12.08 -14.84 -22.68
CA THR A 6 10.77 -14.53 -22.14
C THR A 6 10.65 -15.01 -20.69
N VAL A 7 10.01 -14.19 -19.85
CA VAL A 7 9.60 -14.58 -18.51
C VAL A 7 8.22 -15.22 -18.65
N GLU A 8 8.15 -16.46 -19.15
CA GLU A 8 6.98 -17.33 -18.97
C GLU A 8 6.93 -17.78 -17.49
N GLY A 9 6.89 -16.81 -16.58
CA GLY A 9 6.92 -17.02 -15.15
C GLY A 9 5.51 -17.25 -14.63
N LYS A 10 5.32 -18.29 -13.82
CA LYS A 10 4.13 -18.41 -12.97
C LYS A 10 3.98 -17.15 -12.12
N ILE A 11 2.74 -16.74 -11.89
CA ILE A 11 2.43 -15.55 -11.10
C ILE A 11 2.73 -15.83 -9.64
N LEU A 12 3.51 -14.97 -9.00
CA LEU A 12 3.83 -15.15 -7.58
C LEU A 12 2.64 -14.71 -6.74
N CYS A 13 2.21 -15.54 -5.80
CA CYS A 13 1.17 -15.21 -4.83
C CYS A 13 1.68 -15.41 -3.40
N PHE A 14 1.83 -14.30 -2.65
CA PHE A 14 2.20 -14.36 -1.24
C PHE A 14 0.97 -14.55 -0.36
N VAL A 15 0.94 -15.66 0.38
CA VAL A 15 -0.16 -16.00 1.28
C VAL A 15 0.33 -16.02 2.72
N GLY A 16 -0.44 -15.46 3.65
CA GLY A 16 -0.07 -15.50 5.07
C GLY A 16 -0.97 -14.62 5.93
N PRO A 17 -0.81 -14.62 7.26
CA PRO A 17 -1.61 -13.75 8.13
C PRO A 17 -1.37 -12.25 7.83
N PRO A 18 -2.28 -11.36 8.26
CA PRO A 18 -2.10 -9.93 8.07
C PRO A 18 -0.87 -9.43 8.84
N GLY A 19 -0.12 -8.50 8.23
CA GLY A 19 1.03 -7.86 8.87
C GLY A 19 2.37 -8.61 8.77
N VAL A 20 2.47 -9.67 7.97
CA VAL A 20 3.73 -10.40 7.68
C VAL A 20 4.57 -9.79 6.54
N GLY A 21 4.30 -8.54 6.16
CA GLY A 21 5.13 -7.85 5.18
C GLY A 21 4.91 -8.20 3.70
N LYS A 22 3.86 -8.94 3.33
CA LYS A 22 3.48 -9.27 1.93
C LYS A 22 3.65 -8.10 0.94
N THR A 23 2.99 -6.97 1.22
CA THR A 23 3.07 -5.76 0.39
C THR A 23 4.47 -5.14 0.36
N SER A 24 5.18 -5.18 1.51
CA SER A 24 6.54 -4.64 1.64
C SER A 24 7.53 -5.45 0.81
N ILE A 25 7.39 -6.78 0.80
CA ILE A 25 8.18 -7.69 -0.03
C ILE A 25 7.97 -7.36 -1.51
N GLY A 26 6.72 -7.18 -1.96
CA GLY A 26 6.42 -6.76 -3.34
C GLY A 26 7.14 -5.46 -3.74
N LYS A 27 7.13 -4.44 -2.85
CA LYS A 27 7.86 -3.19 -3.09
C LYS A 27 9.38 -3.38 -3.13
N SER A 28 9.92 -4.30 -2.33
CA SER A 28 11.34 -4.63 -2.34
C SER A 28 11.76 -5.41 -3.58
N ILE A 29 10.91 -6.31 -4.10
CA ILE A 29 11.14 -7.00 -5.38
C ILE A 29 11.19 -5.98 -6.52
N ALA A 30 10.25 -5.02 -6.56
CA ALA A 30 10.24 -3.97 -7.58
C ALA A 30 11.54 -3.16 -7.57
N ARG A 31 11.99 -2.73 -6.37
CA ARG A 31 13.27 -2.02 -6.19
C ARG A 31 14.48 -2.87 -6.61
N ALA A 32 14.51 -4.14 -6.24
CA ALA A 32 15.61 -5.05 -6.58
C ALA A 32 15.71 -5.33 -8.09
N LEU A 33 14.56 -5.36 -8.79
CA LEU A 33 14.49 -5.55 -10.23
C LEU A 33 14.57 -4.24 -11.02
N ASN A 34 14.71 -3.09 -10.33
CA ASN A 34 14.64 -1.76 -10.93
C ASN A 34 13.41 -1.56 -11.83
N ARG A 35 12.25 -2.00 -11.33
CA ARG A 35 10.95 -1.86 -12.00
C ARG A 35 10.07 -0.89 -11.23
N GLU A 36 9.27 -0.13 -11.96
CA GLU A 36 8.25 0.72 -11.36
C GLU A 36 7.23 -0.11 -10.58
N TYR A 37 6.77 0.44 -9.45
CA TYR A 37 5.88 -0.26 -8.54
C TYR A 37 4.48 0.35 -8.59
N TYR A 38 3.49 -0.46 -8.94
CA TYR A 38 2.08 -0.11 -8.83
C TYR A 38 1.34 -1.09 -7.93
N ARG A 39 0.41 -0.59 -7.12
CA ARG A 39 -0.41 -1.42 -6.25
C ARG A 39 -1.87 -1.01 -6.37
N PHE A 40 -2.75 -1.99 -6.50
CA PHE A 40 -4.19 -1.83 -6.31
C PHE A 40 -4.75 -3.02 -5.53
N SER A 41 -5.86 -2.80 -4.81
CA SER A 41 -6.58 -3.88 -4.13
C SER A 41 -7.73 -4.36 -5.00
N VAL A 42 -7.96 -5.66 -5.04
CA VAL A 42 -9.15 -6.28 -5.64
C VAL A 42 -10.17 -6.72 -4.59
N GLY A 43 -9.88 -6.48 -3.31
CA GLY A 43 -10.79 -6.79 -2.22
C GLY A 43 -12.07 -5.97 -2.30
N GLY A 44 -13.21 -6.65 -2.35
CA GLY A 44 -14.52 -6.01 -2.47
C GLY A 44 -14.89 -5.57 -3.89
N LEU A 45 -14.08 -5.88 -4.91
CA LEU A 45 -14.48 -5.68 -6.30
C LEU A 45 -15.65 -6.58 -6.66
N THR A 46 -16.66 -5.98 -7.27
CA THR A 46 -17.86 -6.65 -7.78
C THR A 46 -18.05 -6.46 -9.29
N ASP A 47 -17.41 -5.43 -9.86
CA ASP A 47 -17.56 -5.07 -11.27
C ASP A 47 -16.26 -5.33 -12.05
N VAL A 48 -16.40 -5.95 -13.22
CA VAL A 48 -15.34 -6.19 -14.20
C VAL A 48 -14.79 -4.86 -14.77
N ALA A 49 -15.61 -3.81 -14.81
CA ALA A 49 -15.23 -2.52 -15.36
C ALA A 49 -14.10 -1.83 -14.55
N GLU A 50 -13.90 -2.17 -13.28
CA GLU A 50 -12.74 -1.68 -12.53
C GLU A 50 -11.43 -2.21 -13.13
N ILE A 51 -11.40 -3.45 -13.62
CA ILE A 51 -10.20 -4.06 -14.21
C ILE A 51 -10.06 -3.68 -15.68
N LYS A 52 -11.13 -3.79 -16.48
CA LYS A 52 -11.14 -3.60 -17.94
C LYS A 52 -11.58 -2.22 -18.42
N GLY A 53 -12.03 -1.36 -17.53
CA GLY A 53 -12.59 -0.06 -17.88
C GLY A 53 -14.02 -0.12 -18.42
N HIS A 54 -14.58 1.07 -18.63
CA HIS A 54 -15.86 1.26 -19.28
C HIS A 54 -15.67 1.56 -20.77
N ARG A 55 -16.65 1.20 -21.60
CA ARG A 55 -16.67 1.63 -23.00
C ARG A 55 -16.70 3.15 -23.08
N ARG A 56 -15.95 3.73 -24.02
CA ARG A 56 -15.86 5.19 -24.25
C ARG A 56 -17.21 5.87 -24.48
N THR A 57 -18.22 5.11 -24.90
CA THR A 57 -19.58 5.61 -25.15
C THR A 57 -20.32 6.05 -23.88
N TYR A 58 -19.86 5.64 -22.69
CA TYR A 58 -20.50 6.03 -21.43
C TYR A 58 -20.00 7.39 -20.94
N VAL A 59 -20.92 8.21 -20.44
CA VAL A 59 -20.58 9.47 -19.79
C VAL A 59 -19.75 9.17 -18.55
N GLY A 60 -18.57 9.78 -18.45
CA GLY A 60 -17.63 9.53 -17.35
C GLY A 60 -16.85 8.22 -17.46
N ALA A 61 -16.76 7.61 -18.65
CA ALA A 61 -15.99 6.40 -18.86
C ALA A 61 -14.51 6.58 -18.46
N LEU A 62 -14.01 5.65 -17.65
CA LEU A 62 -12.62 5.58 -17.22
C LEU A 62 -11.98 4.29 -17.75
N PRO A 63 -10.68 4.33 -18.09
CA PRO A 63 -9.92 3.13 -18.41
C PRO A 63 -9.71 2.27 -17.16
N GLY A 64 -9.49 0.98 -17.35
CA GLY A 64 -9.29 0.03 -16.27
C GLY A 64 -8.04 0.32 -15.44
N ARG A 65 -7.97 -0.25 -14.22
CA ARG A 65 -6.84 -0.04 -13.29
C ARG A 65 -5.48 -0.36 -13.88
N ILE A 66 -5.42 -1.27 -14.86
CA ILE A 66 -4.19 -1.72 -15.50
C ILE A 66 -3.65 -0.66 -16.45
N ILE A 67 -4.51 -0.08 -17.28
CA ILE A 67 -4.13 1.04 -18.14
C ILE A 67 -3.77 2.26 -17.29
N GLN A 68 -4.48 2.50 -16.18
CA GLN A 68 -4.09 3.52 -15.21
C GLN A 68 -2.71 3.26 -14.59
N ALA A 69 -2.38 1.99 -14.31
CA ALA A 69 -1.08 1.59 -13.80
C ALA A 69 0.03 1.91 -14.81
N LEU A 70 -0.14 1.51 -16.08
CA LEU A 70 0.81 1.80 -17.15
C LEU A 70 0.97 3.31 -17.36
N LYS A 71 -0.14 4.06 -17.35
CA LYS A 71 -0.12 5.53 -17.46
C LYS A 71 0.66 6.17 -16.31
N LYS A 72 0.51 5.68 -15.08
CA LYS A 72 1.18 6.23 -13.89
C LYS A 72 2.66 5.85 -13.84
N CYS A 73 2.99 4.61 -14.18
CA CYS A 73 4.36 4.10 -14.15
C CYS A 73 5.18 4.51 -15.38
N GLN A 74 4.54 4.90 -16.48
CA GLN A 74 5.21 5.32 -17.72
C GLN A 74 6.25 4.32 -18.23
N THR A 75 6.01 3.03 -18.00
CA THR A 75 6.88 1.93 -18.45
C THR A 75 6.05 0.72 -18.88
N GLU A 76 6.60 -0.09 -19.77
CA GLU A 76 5.99 -1.34 -20.27
C GLU A 76 6.19 -2.53 -19.34
N ASN A 77 7.16 -2.49 -18.42
CA ASN A 77 7.54 -3.62 -17.57
C ASN A 77 7.41 -3.39 -16.05
N PRO A 78 6.35 -2.70 -15.56
CA PRO A 78 6.21 -2.47 -14.12
C PRO A 78 6.00 -3.78 -13.35
N LEU A 79 6.22 -3.72 -12.04
CA LEU A 79 5.72 -4.70 -11.10
C LEU A 79 4.35 -4.23 -10.59
N ILE A 80 3.31 -5.00 -10.90
CA ILE A 80 1.94 -4.74 -10.47
C ILE A 80 1.60 -5.70 -9.32
N LEU A 81 1.37 -5.13 -8.14
CA LEU A 81 0.93 -5.85 -6.96
C LEU A 81 -0.60 -5.81 -6.85
N ILE A 82 -1.23 -6.97 -6.96
CA ILE A 82 -2.67 -7.19 -6.80
C ILE A 82 -2.94 -7.64 -5.35
N ASP A 83 -3.49 -6.73 -4.54
CA ASP A 83 -3.72 -6.97 -3.12
C ASP A 83 -5.11 -7.56 -2.84
N GLU A 84 -5.20 -8.42 -1.84
CA GLU A 84 -6.44 -9.03 -1.34
C GLU A 84 -7.23 -9.86 -2.40
N VAL A 85 -6.52 -10.69 -3.18
CA VAL A 85 -7.18 -11.59 -4.17
C VAL A 85 -8.11 -12.63 -3.54
N ASP A 86 -7.96 -12.87 -2.24
CA ASP A 86 -8.82 -13.72 -1.42
C ASP A 86 -10.18 -13.09 -1.09
N LYS A 87 -10.36 -11.80 -1.38
CA LYS A 87 -11.56 -11.01 -1.07
C LYS A 87 -12.33 -10.54 -2.31
N ILE A 88 -12.10 -11.16 -3.46
CA ILE A 88 -12.83 -10.84 -4.69
C ILE A 88 -14.30 -11.25 -4.51
N GLY A 89 -15.20 -10.29 -4.72
CA GLY A 89 -16.64 -10.53 -4.63
C GLY A 89 -17.17 -11.19 -5.90
N ARG A 90 -18.16 -12.07 -5.75
CA ARG A 90 -18.96 -12.53 -6.90
C ARG A 90 -20.06 -11.50 -7.16
N GLY A 91 -19.87 -10.67 -8.18
CA GLY A 91 -20.87 -9.69 -8.61
C GLY A 91 -22.00 -10.31 -9.45
N TYR A 92 -23.14 -9.62 -9.53
CA TYR A 92 -24.24 -9.99 -10.43
C TYR A 92 -23.97 -9.59 -11.90
N GLN A 93 -23.06 -8.64 -12.15
CA GLN A 93 -22.72 -8.10 -13.49
C GLN A 93 -21.49 -8.76 -14.14
N GLY A 94 -21.14 -9.97 -13.71
CA GLY A 94 -19.98 -10.72 -14.21
C GLY A 94 -19.03 -11.10 -13.09
N ASP A 95 -18.12 -12.04 -13.37
CA ASP A 95 -17.13 -12.48 -12.41
C ASP A 95 -15.83 -11.69 -12.60
N PRO A 96 -15.47 -10.76 -11.70
CA PRO A 96 -14.19 -10.04 -11.78
C PRO A 96 -12.98 -10.99 -11.79
N SER A 97 -13.12 -12.21 -11.28
CA SER A 97 -12.10 -13.26 -11.37
C SER A 97 -11.78 -13.63 -12.82
N SER A 98 -12.76 -13.56 -13.73
CA SER A 98 -12.55 -13.84 -15.16
C SER A 98 -11.67 -12.79 -15.84
N ALA A 99 -11.85 -11.52 -15.49
CA ALA A 99 -11.01 -10.43 -15.99
C ALA A 99 -9.57 -10.53 -15.45
N LEU A 100 -9.40 -10.97 -14.21
CA LEU A 100 -8.08 -11.28 -13.66
C LEU A 100 -7.46 -12.48 -14.36
N LEU A 101 -8.22 -13.52 -14.70
CA LEU A 101 -7.71 -14.68 -15.42
C LEU A 101 -7.14 -14.27 -16.79
N GLU A 102 -7.87 -13.49 -17.56
CA GLU A 102 -7.40 -13.00 -18.87
C GLU A 102 -6.11 -12.18 -18.75
N LEU A 103 -6.02 -11.34 -17.72
CA LEU A 103 -4.83 -10.52 -17.45
C LEU A 103 -3.61 -11.34 -17.00
N LEU A 104 -3.88 -12.39 -16.21
CA LEU A 104 -2.87 -13.24 -15.60
C LEU A 104 -2.47 -14.42 -16.50
N ASP A 105 -3.24 -14.72 -17.53
CA ASP A 105 -2.96 -15.80 -18.46
C ASP A 105 -1.80 -15.41 -19.41
N PRO A 106 -0.64 -16.10 -19.38
CA PRO A 106 0.46 -15.83 -20.31
C PRO A 106 0.08 -15.98 -21.78
N GLU A 107 -0.97 -16.75 -22.09
CA GLU A 107 -1.45 -16.93 -23.47
C GLU A 107 -2.30 -15.75 -23.96
N GLN A 108 -2.94 -15.01 -23.05
CA GLN A 108 -3.87 -13.93 -23.40
C GLN A 108 -3.33 -12.53 -23.08
N ASN A 109 -2.34 -12.42 -22.19
CA ASN A 109 -1.84 -11.14 -21.70
C ASN A 109 -1.14 -10.28 -22.78
N SER A 110 -0.68 -10.87 -23.88
CA SER A 110 -0.05 -10.14 -25.00
C SER A 110 -1.04 -9.31 -25.82
N SER A 111 -2.34 -9.61 -25.71
CA SER A 111 -3.42 -8.93 -26.42
C SER A 111 -4.56 -8.55 -25.48
N PHE A 112 -4.24 -8.05 -24.29
CA PHE A 112 -5.24 -7.64 -23.31
C PHE A 112 -6.10 -6.50 -23.87
N LEU A 113 -7.42 -6.67 -23.83
CA LEU A 113 -8.36 -5.70 -24.39
C LEU A 113 -9.07 -4.94 -23.27
N ASP A 114 -8.69 -3.67 -23.10
CA ASP A 114 -9.39 -2.72 -22.25
C ASP A 114 -10.57 -2.09 -23.02
N HIS A 115 -11.75 -2.06 -22.41
CA HIS A 115 -12.98 -1.57 -23.04
C HIS A 115 -12.94 -0.08 -23.36
N TYR A 116 -12.13 0.69 -22.64
CA TYR A 116 -11.93 2.10 -22.90
C TYR A 116 -10.92 2.30 -24.02
N MET A 117 -9.82 1.56 -24.05
CA MET A 117 -8.79 1.73 -25.07
C MET A 117 -9.21 1.18 -26.44
N ASP A 118 -9.94 0.07 -26.45
CA ASP A 118 -10.39 -0.66 -27.65
C ASP A 118 -9.24 -1.04 -28.61
N VAL A 119 -8.03 -1.18 -28.05
CA VAL A 119 -6.83 -1.63 -28.73
C VAL A 119 -6.13 -2.67 -27.85
N PRO A 120 -5.52 -3.72 -28.45
CA PRO A 120 -4.79 -4.72 -27.68
C PRO A 120 -3.55 -4.10 -27.03
N VAL A 121 -3.35 -4.38 -25.75
CA VAL A 121 -2.20 -3.95 -24.97
C VAL A 121 -1.39 -5.17 -24.56
N ASP A 122 -0.09 -5.13 -24.85
CA ASP A 122 0.84 -6.19 -24.45
C ASP A 122 1.24 -6.05 -22.98
N LEU A 123 0.79 -6.99 -22.14
CA LEU A 123 1.13 -7.09 -20.72
C LEU A 123 2.15 -8.20 -20.45
N SER A 124 2.71 -8.86 -21.46
CA SER A 124 3.63 -9.99 -21.29
C SER A 124 4.92 -9.65 -20.53
N LYS A 125 5.33 -8.37 -20.56
CA LYS A 125 6.52 -7.86 -19.85
C LYS A 125 6.25 -7.44 -18.41
N VAL A 126 4.98 -7.30 -18.03
CA VAL A 126 4.55 -6.88 -16.70
C VAL A 126 4.77 -8.03 -15.71
N LEU A 127 5.35 -7.73 -14.55
CA LEU A 127 5.48 -8.71 -13.48
C LEU A 127 4.28 -8.59 -12.53
N PHE A 128 3.41 -9.60 -12.53
CA PHE A 128 2.29 -9.67 -11.60
C PHE A 128 2.69 -10.39 -10.31
N VAL A 129 2.34 -9.76 -9.19
CA VAL A 129 2.48 -10.34 -7.85
C VAL A 129 1.14 -10.20 -7.15
N CYS A 130 0.63 -11.28 -6.59
CA CYS A 130 -0.63 -11.31 -5.85
C CYS A 130 -0.36 -11.44 -4.35
N THR A 131 -1.26 -10.92 -3.52
CA THR A 131 -1.24 -11.13 -2.08
C THR A 131 -2.61 -11.58 -1.59
N ALA A 132 -2.61 -12.58 -0.70
CA ALA A 132 -3.81 -13.14 -0.10
C ALA A 132 -3.59 -13.39 1.40
N ASN A 133 -4.67 -13.45 2.19
CA ASN A 133 -4.58 -13.89 3.58
C ASN A 133 -4.82 -15.40 3.71
N MET A 134 -5.74 -15.94 2.91
CA MET A 134 -6.11 -17.35 2.90
C MET A 134 -6.18 -17.85 1.47
N THR A 135 -5.82 -19.12 1.25
CA THR A 135 -5.93 -19.78 -0.07
C THR A 135 -7.35 -20.19 -0.42
N ASP A 136 -8.15 -20.54 0.59
CA ASP A 136 -9.41 -21.26 0.40
C ASP A 136 -10.49 -20.44 -0.30
N THR A 137 -10.41 -19.12 -0.20
CA THR A 137 -11.36 -18.19 -0.83
C THR A 137 -10.92 -17.73 -2.22
N ILE A 138 -9.69 -18.09 -2.65
CA ILE A 138 -9.19 -17.75 -3.98
C ILE A 138 -9.86 -18.68 -5.00
N PRO A 139 -10.38 -18.15 -6.13
CA PRO A 139 -10.92 -18.98 -7.21
C PRO A 139 -9.90 -20.02 -7.69
N ARG A 140 -10.31 -21.30 -7.76
CA ARG A 140 -9.46 -22.42 -8.20
C ARG A 140 -8.71 -22.14 -9.52
N PRO A 141 -9.36 -21.59 -10.57
CA PRO A 141 -8.69 -21.32 -11.83
C PRO A 141 -7.54 -20.31 -11.72
N LEU A 142 -7.62 -19.36 -10.78
CA LEU A 142 -6.55 -18.40 -10.51
C LEU A 142 -5.44 -19.09 -9.73
N LEU A 143 -5.81 -19.88 -8.72
CA LEU A 143 -4.86 -20.58 -7.85
C LEU A 143 -3.95 -21.54 -8.64
N ASP A 144 -4.51 -22.28 -9.59
CA ASP A 144 -3.78 -23.27 -10.39
C ASP A 144 -2.70 -22.62 -11.31
N ARG A 145 -2.84 -21.32 -11.60
CA ARG A 145 -1.91 -20.52 -12.41
C ARG A 145 -0.89 -19.75 -11.57
N MET A 146 -1.02 -19.78 -10.24
CA MET A 146 -0.14 -19.07 -9.30
C MET A 146 0.90 -20.00 -8.67
N GLU A 147 2.09 -19.46 -8.43
CA GLU A 147 3.10 -20.03 -7.55
C GLU A 147 2.89 -19.47 -6.13
N LEU A 148 2.47 -20.34 -5.22
CA LEU A 148 2.15 -19.97 -3.84
C LEU A 148 3.42 -19.91 -2.99
N ILE A 149 3.65 -18.76 -2.36
CA ILE A 149 4.70 -18.56 -1.36
C ILE A 149 4.04 -18.25 -0.03
N THR A 150 4.15 -19.17 0.92
CA THR A 150 3.57 -19.02 2.25
C THR A 150 4.51 -18.24 3.17
N LEU A 151 4.00 -17.16 3.74
CA LEU A 151 4.68 -16.34 4.73
C LEU A 151 4.06 -16.61 6.10
N SER A 152 4.82 -17.24 6.98
CA SER A 152 4.41 -17.50 8.36
C SER A 152 4.39 -16.23 9.21
N GLY A 153 3.72 -16.32 10.37
CA GLY A 153 3.86 -15.31 11.41
C GLY A 153 5.28 -15.27 11.98
N TYR A 154 5.56 -14.20 12.71
CA TYR A 154 6.87 -13.97 13.33
C TYR A 154 6.91 -14.41 14.79
N VAL A 155 8.06 -14.95 15.22
CA VAL A 155 8.34 -15.16 16.65
C VAL A 155 8.71 -13.84 17.34
N ALA A 156 8.70 -13.81 18.67
CA ALA A 156 8.95 -12.57 19.43
C ALA A 156 10.29 -11.91 19.07
N ASP A 157 11.36 -12.72 18.95
CA ASP A 157 12.70 -12.23 18.59
C ASP A 157 12.74 -11.65 17.17
N GLU A 158 12.06 -12.27 16.21
CA GLU A 158 11.92 -11.74 14.85
C GLU A 158 11.16 -10.43 14.84
N LYS A 159 10.06 -10.32 15.61
CA LYS A 159 9.31 -9.07 15.73
C LYS A 159 10.16 -7.96 16.34
N LYS A 160 10.97 -8.28 17.36
CA LYS A 160 11.90 -7.34 17.97
C LYS A 160 12.95 -6.86 16.96
N ALA A 161 13.55 -7.78 16.21
CA ALA A 161 14.50 -7.45 15.15
C ALA A 161 13.86 -6.56 14.05
N ILE A 162 12.64 -6.87 13.63
CA ILE A 162 11.88 -6.07 12.66
C ILE A 162 11.56 -4.68 13.21
N ALA A 163 11.15 -4.61 14.48
CA ALA A 163 10.83 -3.36 15.15
C ALA A 163 12.05 -2.43 15.20
N ASN A 164 13.19 -2.93 15.65
CA ASN A 164 14.41 -2.14 15.79
C ASN A 164 15.01 -1.73 14.45
N THR A 165 15.01 -2.64 13.47
CA THR A 165 15.66 -2.39 12.16
C THR A 165 14.81 -1.52 11.25
N TYR A 166 13.48 -1.67 11.27
CA TYR A 166 12.60 -1.06 10.28
C TYR A 166 11.51 -0.18 10.88
N LEU A 167 10.78 -0.64 11.91
CA LEU A 167 9.58 0.06 12.37
C LEU A 167 9.90 1.30 13.20
N ALA A 168 10.83 1.20 14.15
CA ALA A 168 11.21 2.30 15.02
C ALA A 168 11.90 3.44 14.25
N PRO A 169 12.88 3.19 13.36
CA PRO A 169 13.48 4.25 12.54
C PRO A 169 12.44 4.94 11.64
N ALA A 170 11.58 4.17 10.97
CA ALA A 170 10.55 4.73 10.10
C ALA A 170 9.49 5.54 10.88
N ALA A 171 9.10 5.09 12.07
CA ALA A 171 8.16 5.80 12.92
C ALA A 171 8.76 7.08 13.54
N LYS A 172 10.05 7.04 13.90
CA LYS A 172 10.78 8.21 14.40
C LYS A 172 10.88 9.30 13.34
N ASP A 173 11.23 8.92 12.11
CA ASP A 173 11.32 9.82 10.96
C ASP A 173 9.94 10.43 10.63
N ALA A 174 8.89 9.59 10.58
CA ALA A 174 7.53 10.04 10.33
C ALA A 174 6.96 10.98 11.43
N ALA A 175 7.49 10.91 12.65
CA ALA A 175 7.12 11.80 13.75
C ALA A 175 7.95 13.09 13.79
N GLY A 176 8.85 13.32 12.83
CA GLY A 176 9.75 14.48 12.81
C GLY A 176 10.83 14.45 13.90
N LEU A 177 11.05 13.30 14.54
CA LEU A 177 11.95 13.16 15.68
C LEU A 177 13.36 12.74 15.27
N LYS A 178 13.75 12.91 14.00
CA LYS A 178 15.01 12.40 13.45
C LYS A 178 16.23 12.86 14.26
N ASP A 179 16.26 14.15 14.58
CA ASP A 179 17.35 14.79 15.33
C ASP A 179 17.10 14.82 16.84
N ALA A 180 15.93 14.34 17.28
CA ALA A 180 15.59 14.26 18.70
C ALA A 180 16.19 13.00 19.33
N ASN A 181 16.68 13.14 20.57
CA ASN A 181 17.21 12.03 21.36
C ASN A 181 16.08 11.20 22.00
N VAL A 182 15.18 10.67 21.16
CA VAL A 182 14.14 9.73 21.58
C VAL A 182 14.57 8.34 21.10
N ASN A 183 14.80 7.45 22.06
CA ASN A 183 15.15 6.06 21.82
C ASN A 183 14.13 5.13 22.47
N LEU A 184 13.71 4.10 21.72
CA LEU A 184 12.83 3.06 22.23
C LEU A 184 13.70 1.88 22.66
N THR A 185 13.73 1.56 23.95
CA THR A 185 14.59 0.49 24.45
C THR A 185 14.08 -0.89 24.04
N ASP A 186 14.99 -1.84 24.02
CA ASP A 186 14.71 -3.23 23.68
C ASP A 186 13.66 -3.86 24.61
N GLU A 187 13.70 -3.54 25.90
CA GLU A 187 12.75 -4.01 26.91
C GLU A 187 11.37 -3.40 26.66
N ALA A 188 11.30 -2.13 26.25
CA ALA A 188 10.04 -1.49 25.91
C ALA A 188 9.40 -2.13 24.67
N VAL A 189 10.19 -2.48 23.66
CA VAL A 189 9.72 -3.22 22.47
C VAL A 189 9.20 -4.60 22.87
N GLU A 190 9.92 -5.32 23.73
CA GLU A 190 9.51 -6.63 24.21
C GLU A 190 8.20 -6.58 25.01
N GLU A 191 8.04 -5.58 25.86
CA GLU A 191 6.80 -5.31 26.60
C GLU A 191 5.64 -4.97 25.66
N LEU A 192 5.88 -4.15 24.63
CA LEU A 192 4.88 -3.87 23.58
C LEU A 192 4.43 -5.15 22.87
N ILE A 193 5.37 -6.05 22.56
CA ILE A 193 5.07 -7.33 21.90
C ILE A 193 4.22 -8.21 22.82
N LYS A 194 4.60 -8.40 24.08
CA LYS A 194 3.93 -9.31 25.02
C LYS A 194 2.58 -8.80 25.50
N SER A 195 2.52 -7.52 25.90
CA SER A 195 1.36 -6.96 26.62
C SER A 195 0.36 -6.27 25.69
N TYR A 196 0.80 -5.73 24.55
CA TYR A 196 -0.05 -4.91 23.68
C TYR A 196 -0.30 -5.48 22.28
N CYS A 197 0.47 -6.48 21.83
CA CYS A 197 0.45 -6.95 20.43
C CYS A 197 0.25 -8.47 20.31
N ARG A 198 -0.98 -8.94 20.50
CA ARG A 198 -1.36 -10.35 20.26
C ARG A 198 -1.79 -10.56 18.80
N GLU A 199 -0.82 -10.65 17.90
CA GLU A 199 -1.04 -10.94 16.47
C GLU A 199 0.10 -11.79 15.90
N SER A 200 -0.07 -12.39 14.71
CA SER A 200 1.00 -13.14 14.04
C SER A 200 2.00 -12.24 13.29
N GLY A 201 1.55 -11.07 12.82
CA GLY A 201 2.38 -10.09 12.12
C GLY A 201 2.95 -9.00 13.04
N VAL A 202 3.30 -7.86 12.43
CA VAL A 202 3.81 -6.66 13.14
C VAL A 202 2.96 -5.40 12.89
N ARG A 203 1.70 -5.54 12.44
CA ARG A 203 0.84 -4.41 12.11
C ARG A 203 0.44 -3.61 13.36
N ASN A 204 -0.05 -4.28 14.41
CA ASN A 204 -0.34 -3.67 15.70
C ASN A 204 0.94 -3.19 16.38
N LEU A 205 2.04 -3.94 16.29
CA LEU A 205 3.33 -3.50 16.81
C LEU A 205 3.76 -2.15 16.21
N LYS A 206 3.68 -2.02 14.87
CA LYS A 206 3.92 -0.75 14.17
C LYS A 206 3.03 0.37 14.71
N LYS A 207 1.73 0.14 14.87
CA LYS A 207 0.79 1.14 15.39
C LYS A 207 1.15 1.60 16.81
N GLN A 208 1.56 0.69 17.69
CA GLN A 208 1.95 1.06 19.05
C GLN A 208 3.25 1.87 19.05
N ILE A 209 4.24 1.47 18.26
CA ILE A 209 5.50 2.22 18.12
C ILE A 209 5.24 3.63 17.58
N GLU A 210 4.45 3.78 16.53
CA GLU A 210 4.03 5.10 15.99
C GLU A 210 3.30 5.95 17.04
N LYS A 211 2.47 5.32 17.87
CA LYS A 211 1.75 6.00 18.96
C LYS A 211 2.72 6.50 20.04
N VAL A 212 3.73 5.71 20.39
CA VAL A 212 4.76 6.10 21.36
C VAL A 212 5.57 7.29 20.85
N TYR A 213 6.06 7.25 19.61
CA TYR A 213 6.82 8.36 19.04
C TYR A 213 5.97 9.63 18.90
N ARG A 214 4.70 9.52 18.47
CA ARG A 214 3.79 10.67 18.38
C ARG A 214 3.53 11.33 19.74
N LYS A 215 3.34 10.52 20.80
CA LYS A 215 3.20 11.05 22.16
C LYS A 215 4.48 11.69 22.67
N SER A 216 5.63 11.13 22.30
CA SER A 216 6.93 11.70 22.65
C SER A 216 7.15 13.05 21.96
N ALA A 217 6.79 13.16 20.67
CA ALA A 217 6.83 14.41 19.92
C ALA A 217 5.94 15.48 20.54
N LEU A 218 4.69 15.13 20.87
CA LEU A 218 3.76 16.05 21.55
C LEU A 218 4.32 16.57 22.87
N LYS A 219 4.91 15.68 23.68
CA LYS A 219 5.49 16.05 24.96
C LYS A 219 6.67 17.00 24.80
N ILE A 220 7.54 16.75 23.81
CA ILE A 220 8.68 17.63 23.49
C ILE A 220 8.17 19.02 23.10
N VAL A 221 7.17 19.12 22.22
CA VAL A 221 6.59 20.41 21.81
C VAL A 221 5.98 21.15 23.00
N GLN A 222 5.28 20.44 23.89
CA GLN A 222 4.70 21.04 25.09
C GLN A 222 5.75 21.51 26.10
N GLU A 223 6.88 20.81 26.22
CA GLU A 223 7.96 21.15 27.16
C GLU A 223 8.88 22.27 26.64
N LEU A 224 9.10 22.37 25.33
CA LEU A 224 9.88 23.47 24.74
C LEU A 224 9.10 24.80 24.63
N GLY A 225 7.77 24.76 24.66
CA GLY A 225 6.92 25.93 24.48
C GLY A 225 6.85 26.43 23.03
N GLU A 226 5.76 27.12 22.67
CA GLU A 226 5.57 27.73 21.34
C GLU A 226 6.65 28.76 20.98
N ASP A 227 7.37 29.28 21.97
CA ASP A 227 8.42 30.31 21.79
C ASP A 227 9.66 29.80 21.04
N VAL A 228 9.89 28.48 20.98
CA VAL A 228 11.09 27.88 20.34
C VAL A 228 10.76 27.19 19.01
N LEU A 229 9.48 26.86 18.78
CA LEU A 229 8.99 26.25 17.54
C LEU A 229 7.74 27.02 17.08
N PRO A 230 7.91 28.19 16.42
CA PRO A 230 6.77 28.96 15.94
C PRO A 230 5.96 28.11 14.96
N GLU A 231 4.64 27.98 15.19
CA GLU A 231 3.74 27.26 14.26
C GLU A 231 3.88 27.81 12.82
N GLU A 232 4.20 29.10 12.68
CA GLU A 232 4.42 29.81 11.41
C GLU A 232 5.56 29.22 10.55
N GLU A 233 6.58 28.58 11.13
CA GLU A 233 7.67 27.94 10.37
C GLU A 233 7.35 26.52 9.94
N ALA A 234 6.42 25.83 10.62
CA ALA A 234 6.04 24.44 10.35
C ALA A 234 4.83 24.29 9.40
N LEU A 235 4.11 25.39 9.12
CA LEU A 235 2.94 25.39 8.24
C LEU A 235 3.35 25.36 6.76
N THR A 236 2.76 24.45 5.99
CA THR A 236 2.74 24.50 4.52
C THR A 236 2.06 25.80 4.06
N ASP A 237 2.29 26.23 2.81
CA ASP A 237 1.70 27.48 2.29
C ASP A 237 0.15 27.52 2.43
N GLU A 238 -0.51 26.36 2.32
CA GLU A 238 -1.94 26.20 2.58
C GLU A 238 -2.30 26.36 4.07
N GLY A 239 -1.44 25.86 4.97
CA GLY A 239 -1.61 26.03 6.41
C GLY A 239 -1.44 27.49 6.84
N LYS A 240 -0.49 28.21 6.24
CA LYS A 240 -0.28 29.65 6.49
C LYS A 240 -1.50 30.47 6.05
N ALA A 241 -2.07 30.15 4.89
CA ALA A 241 -3.29 30.78 4.40
C ALA A 241 -4.50 30.53 5.33
N ALA A 242 -4.67 29.30 5.81
CA ALA A 242 -5.73 28.97 6.77
C ALA A 242 -5.55 29.69 8.12
N LEU A 243 -4.30 29.85 8.58
CA LEU A 243 -3.99 30.56 9.82
C LEU A 243 -4.27 32.07 9.69
N GLU A 244 -3.89 32.68 8.56
CA GLU A 244 -4.23 34.09 8.26
C GLU A 244 -5.74 34.31 8.17
N GLU A 245 -6.47 33.39 7.54
CA GLU A 245 -7.93 33.48 7.42
C GLU A 245 -8.60 33.35 8.80
N SER A 246 -8.05 32.49 9.67
CA SER A 246 -8.52 32.35 11.06
C SER A 246 -8.21 33.58 11.92
N ARG A 247 -7.06 34.23 11.71
CA ARG A 247 -6.70 35.49 12.39
C ARG A 247 -7.62 36.63 11.96
N LYS A 248 -7.89 36.77 10.65
CA LYS A 248 -8.82 37.78 10.11
C LYS A 248 -10.23 37.62 10.65
N LYS A 249 -10.76 36.38 10.70
CA LYS A 249 -12.09 36.11 11.28
C LYS A 249 -12.17 36.50 12.76
N LYS A 250 -11.13 36.19 13.56
CA LYS A 250 -11.08 36.63 14.96
C LYS A 250 -11.06 38.16 15.11
N THR A 251 -10.33 38.87 14.23
CA THR A 251 -10.28 40.34 14.28
C THR A 251 -11.60 40.99 13.86
N GLU A 252 -12.32 40.38 12.90
CA GLU A 252 -13.65 40.83 12.47
C GLU A 252 -14.73 40.56 13.53
N GLU A 253 -14.65 39.43 14.25
CA GLU A 253 -15.55 39.12 15.37
C GLU A 253 -15.33 40.05 16.58
N GLU A 254 -14.08 40.42 16.89
CA GLU A 254 -13.78 41.40 17.96
C GLU A 254 -14.18 42.83 17.58
N ALA A 255 -14.15 43.19 16.29
CA ALA A 255 -14.58 44.50 15.81
C ALA A 255 -16.10 44.68 15.73
N THR A 256 -16.87 43.59 15.71
CA THR A 256 -18.34 43.61 15.70
C THR A 256 -18.97 43.46 17.08
N ALA A 257 -18.16 43.18 18.11
CA ALA A 257 -18.59 43.06 19.51
C ALA A 257 -18.45 44.36 20.33
N ASN A 258 -17.93 45.45 19.76
CA ASN A 258 -17.89 46.81 20.33
C ASN A 258 -18.90 47.73 19.62
#